data_AF-A0A7J9ZW24-F1
#
_entry.id   AF-A0A7J9ZW24-F1
#
_cell.length_a   1.000
_cell.length_b   1.000
_cell.length_c   1.000
_cell.angle_alpha   90.00
_cell.angle_beta   90.00
_cell.angle_gamma   90.00
#
_symmetry.space_group_name_H-M   'P 1'
#
loop_
_entity.id
_entity.type
_entity.pdbx_description
1 polymer ?
#
loop_
_entity_poly.entity_id
_entity_poly.type
_entity_poly.pdbx_seq_one_letter_code
_entity_poly.pdbx_strand_id
1 'polypeptide(L)'
;MTPPQDDVNLLAERREAVRLLLREPLITAESHPEQFPLLRRHAEWLAREFSQVLGYRLVVEAGFARLEKAGLGFGSGRALEKRSGAPFTPRTYAYLALVLSALVTAPEQILLSELVTQVRTAAAEAGLRLEPPHRAAERRALVAALHTLTDWRVLAEDEGAVGTYADNADAEALLTIDREIARRLIATMAIGKASDPGELVRFAADPGPGGPRHRVRRLLVETPVVYLDDLTVEERHWLRTNQRREADRLETFCGLEAEIRAEGIAMLDPEDDLSDVEFPGNGTLKWAALLLVERFATELRPEGAGHRAAGAALVIGVPIPDGLAERILAELVQSHGRGWSERYTADIALFTREVLDLLRGMGLIGENEGLRADDGDAAHAVPDRVVTDVRGARGDRHDRPVLLAAAARYATTLTGSPA
;
A
#
# COMPACT_ATOMS: atom_id res chain seq x y z
N MET A 1 0.78 -34.96 17.86
CA MET A 1 -0.02 -35.78 16.93
C MET A 1 -0.06 -34.99 15.64
N THR A 2 0.64 -35.46 14.60
CA THR A 2 0.74 -34.74 13.32
C THR A 2 -0.66 -34.62 12.69
N PRO A 3 -1.06 -33.45 12.15
CA PRO A 3 -2.33 -33.34 11.45
C PRO A 3 -2.38 -34.29 10.23
N PRO A 4 -3.58 -34.76 9.83
CA PRO A 4 -3.78 -35.49 8.59
C PRO A 4 -3.22 -34.73 7.38
N GLN A 5 -2.66 -35.45 6.40
CA GLN A 5 -2.09 -34.83 5.19
C GLN A 5 -3.12 -33.98 4.43
N ASP A 6 -4.39 -34.40 4.42
CA ASP A 6 -5.47 -33.68 3.75
C ASP A 6 -5.76 -32.31 4.42
N ASP A 7 -5.65 -32.21 5.74
CA ASP A 7 -5.79 -30.95 6.47
C ASP A 7 -4.61 -30.00 6.19
N VAL A 8 -3.39 -30.54 6.07
CA VAL A 8 -2.19 -29.77 5.70
C VAL A 8 -2.31 -29.21 4.28
N ASN A 9 -2.72 -30.05 3.32
CA ASN A 9 -2.94 -29.63 1.94
C ASN A 9 -4.04 -28.56 1.86
N LEU A 10 -5.15 -28.74 2.58
CA LEU A 10 -6.26 -27.77 2.63
C LEU A 10 -5.83 -26.41 3.21
N LEU A 11 -4.96 -26.40 4.23
CA LEU A 11 -4.42 -25.16 4.80
C LEU A 11 -3.47 -24.45 3.83
N ALA A 12 -2.60 -25.19 3.13
CA ALA A 12 -1.70 -24.64 2.12
C ALA A 12 -2.46 -23.99 0.95
N GLU A 13 -3.42 -24.71 0.35
CA GLU A 13 -4.29 -24.19 -0.72
C GLU A 13 -5.03 -22.91 -0.31
N ARG A 14 -5.48 -22.86 0.94
CA ARG A 14 -6.20 -21.71 1.49
C ARG A 14 -5.29 -20.51 1.74
N ARG A 15 -4.05 -20.74 2.21
CA ARG A 15 -3.04 -19.69 2.36
C ARG A 15 -2.67 -19.12 0.99
N GLU A 16 -2.38 -19.96 0.00
CA GLU A 16 -2.09 -19.56 -1.39
C GLU A 16 -3.21 -18.66 -1.95
N ALA A 17 -4.46 -19.07 -1.80
CA ALA A 17 -5.63 -18.29 -2.21
C ALA A 17 -5.76 -16.94 -1.49
N VAL A 18 -5.45 -16.88 -0.19
CA VAL A 18 -5.43 -15.62 0.58
C VAL A 18 -4.31 -14.71 0.10
N ARG A 19 -3.09 -15.24 -0.10
CA ARG A 19 -1.92 -14.47 -0.53
C ARG A 19 -2.12 -13.85 -1.91
N LEU A 20 -2.60 -14.64 -2.87
CA LEU A 20 -2.95 -14.17 -4.21
C LEU A 20 -3.92 -12.98 -4.17
N LEU A 21 -4.99 -13.07 -3.38
CA LEU A 21 -5.98 -12.00 -3.25
C LEU A 21 -5.45 -10.75 -2.52
N LEU A 22 -4.54 -10.91 -1.55
CA LEU A 22 -3.90 -9.78 -0.85
C LEU A 22 -2.98 -8.97 -1.77
N ARG A 23 -2.19 -9.68 -2.59
CA ARG A 23 -1.28 -9.12 -3.61
C ARG A 23 -2.03 -8.52 -4.78
N GLU A 24 -3.00 -9.25 -5.32
CA GLU A 24 -3.75 -8.91 -6.53
C GLU A 24 -5.26 -8.89 -6.24
N PRO A 25 -5.82 -7.74 -5.82
CA PRO A 25 -7.19 -7.65 -5.31
C PRO A 25 -8.29 -7.77 -6.38
N LEU A 26 -7.92 -8.14 -7.61
CA LEU A 26 -8.82 -8.47 -8.72
C LEU A 26 -8.14 -9.55 -9.58
N ILE A 27 -8.70 -10.76 -9.54
CA ILE A 27 -8.24 -11.91 -10.32
C ILE A 27 -9.35 -12.26 -11.32
N THR A 28 -9.01 -12.52 -12.58
CA THR A 28 -9.98 -13.02 -13.58
C THR A 28 -9.58 -14.42 -14.04
N ALA A 29 -10.55 -15.16 -14.59
CA ALA A 29 -10.31 -16.46 -15.22
C ALA A 29 -9.32 -16.38 -16.39
N GLU A 30 -9.19 -15.20 -17.02
CA GLU A 30 -8.25 -14.94 -18.10
C GLU A 30 -6.85 -14.54 -17.61
N SER A 31 -6.75 -13.77 -16.51
CA SER A 31 -5.44 -13.38 -15.97
C SER A 31 -4.76 -14.52 -15.22
N HIS A 32 -5.54 -15.39 -14.56
CA HIS A 32 -5.04 -16.49 -13.74
C HIS A 32 -5.84 -17.78 -13.97
N PRO A 33 -5.77 -18.39 -15.17
CA PRO A 33 -6.57 -19.58 -15.50
C PRO A 33 -6.28 -20.79 -14.61
N GLU A 34 -5.07 -20.89 -14.05
CA GLU A 34 -4.65 -22.00 -13.18
C GLU A 34 -5.06 -21.79 -11.71
N GLN A 35 -4.97 -20.55 -11.21
CA GLN A 35 -5.24 -20.20 -9.81
C GLN A 35 -6.71 -19.80 -9.57
N PHE A 36 -7.44 -19.31 -10.57
CA PHE A 36 -8.84 -18.93 -10.42
C PHE A 36 -9.77 -20.09 -9.99
N PRO A 37 -9.60 -21.34 -10.46
CA PRO A 37 -10.32 -22.51 -9.92
C PRO A 37 -10.10 -22.73 -8.42
N LEU A 38 -8.90 -22.47 -7.89
CA LEU A 38 -8.60 -22.54 -6.45
C LEU A 38 -9.42 -21.52 -5.66
N LEU A 39 -9.52 -20.28 -6.15
CA LEU A 39 -10.35 -19.23 -5.54
C LEU A 39 -11.83 -19.61 -5.53
N ARG A 40 -12.35 -20.15 -6.64
CA ARG A 40 -13.74 -20.62 -6.73
C ARG A 40 -14.04 -21.78 -5.79
N ARG A 41 -13.11 -22.73 -5.65
CA ARG A 41 -13.23 -23.89 -4.75
C ARG A 41 -13.34 -23.49 -3.28
N HIS A 42 -12.61 -22.45 -2.85
CA HIS A 42 -12.60 -21.98 -1.46
C HIS A 42 -13.43 -20.71 -1.22
N ALA A 43 -14.23 -20.26 -2.19
CA ALA A 43 -14.88 -18.95 -2.21
C ALA A 43 -15.66 -18.60 -0.93
N GLU A 44 -16.50 -19.52 -0.42
CA GLU A 44 -17.25 -19.27 0.82
C GLU A 44 -16.36 -19.11 2.05
N TRP A 45 -15.27 -19.90 2.13
CA TRP A 45 -14.33 -19.82 3.24
C TRP A 45 -13.55 -18.51 3.16
N LEU A 46 -12.99 -18.18 1.99
CA LEU A 46 -12.28 -16.93 1.74
C LEU A 46 -13.14 -15.72 2.09
N ALA A 47 -14.40 -15.66 1.63
CA ALA A 47 -15.29 -14.53 1.91
C ALA A 47 -15.59 -14.37 3.41
N ARG A 48 -15.73 -15.47 4.15
CA ARG A 48 -15.88 -15.43 5.62
C ARG A 48 -14.59 -14.99 6.31
N GLU A 49 -13.44 -15.53 5.94
CA GLU A 49 -12.17 -15.20 6.58
C GLU A 49 -11.75 -13.75 6.30
N PHE A 50 -11.81 -13.25 5.07
CA PHE A 50 -11.49 -11.85 4.78
C PHE A 50 -12.39 -10.88 5.56
N SER A 51 -13.68 -11.20 5.72
CA SER A 51 -14.62 -10.43 6.54
C SER A 51 -14.31 -10.51 8.04
N GLN A 52 -13.97 -11.69 8.56
CA GLN A 52 -13.66 -11.87 9.98
C GLN A 52 -12.29 -11.31 10.38
N VAL A 53 -11.26 -11.55 9.57
CA VAL A 53 -9.87 -11.16 9.81
C VAL A 53 -9.68 -9.67 9.53
N LEU A 54 -9.98 -9.21 8.32
CA LEU A 54 -9.67 -7.85 7.84
C LEU A 54 -10.90 -6.94 7.68
N GLY A 55 -12.11 -7.50 7.65
CA GLY A 55 -13.32 -6.73 7.38
C GLY A 55 -13.46 -6.31 5.91
N TYR A 56 -12.83 -7.04 4.99
CA TYR A 56 -12.99 -6.84 3.54
C TYR A 56 -14.00 -7.81 2.95
N ARG A 57 -14.58 -7.43 1.79
CA ARG A 57 -15.70 -8.14 1.18
C ARG A 57 -15.27 -8.99 -0.02
N LEU A 58 -15.04 -10.27 0.24
CA LEU A 58 -15.02 -11.35 -0.75
C LEU A 58 -16.19 -11.27 -1.76
N VAL A 59 -15.95 -10.91 -3.02
CA VAL A 59 -16.86 -11.19 -4.15
C VAL A 59 -16.16 -12.18 -5.10
N VAL A 60 -16.79 -13.32 -5.37
CA VAL A 60 -16.34 -14.32 -6.35
C VAL A 60 -17.51 -14.66 -7.27
N GLU A 61 -17.38 -14.33 -8.54
CA GLU A 61 -18.38 -14.57 -9.59
C GLU A 61 -17.88 -15.69 -10.54
N ALA A 62 -18.56 -15.90 -11.68
CA ALA A 62 -18.19 -16.95 -12.63
C ALA A 62 -16.84 -16.71 -13.32
N GLY A 63 -16.48 -15.45 -13.60
CA GLY A 63 -15.28 -15.05 -14.35
C GLY A 63 -14.23 -14.24 -13.59
N PHE A 64 -14.52 -13.75 -12.38
CA PHE A 64 -13.58 -12.97 -11.58
C PHE A 64 -13.77 -13.11 -10.06
N ALA A 65 -12.75 -12.74 -9.30
CA ALA A 65 -12.74 -12.60 -7.84
C ALA A 65 -12.15 -11.23 -7.45
N ARG A 66 -12.76 -10.53 -6.49
CA ARG A 66 -12.47 -9.13 -6.12
C ARG A 66 -12.43 -8.93 -4.60
N LEU A 67 -11.36 -8.29 -4.09
CA LEU A 67 -11.04 -7.91 -2.69
C LEU A 67 -12.25 -7.83 -1.72
N GLU A 68 -13.03 -6.76 -1.64
CA GLU A 68 -12.83 -5.36 -2.01
C GLU A 68 -11.92 -4.67 -0.92
N LYS A 69 -10.66 -4.27 -1.23
CA LYS A 69 -9.74 -3.58 -0.28
C LYS A 69 -10.07 -2.08 -0.19
N ALA A 70 -10.15 -1.53 1.03
CA ALA A 70 -10.34 -0.10 1.30
C ALA A 70 -9.04 0.53 1.82
N GLY A 71 -8.75 1.79 1.44
CA GLY A 71 -7.47 2.45 1.74
C GLY A 71 -7.23 2.68 3.24
N LEU A 72 -5.97 2.72 3.67
CA LEU A 72 -5.60 2.78 5.09
C LEU A 72 -5.54 4.21 5.66
N GLY A 73 -6.04 5.22 4.93
CA GLY A 73 -6.07 6.62 5.36
C GLY A 73 -4.99 7.49 4.71
N PHE A 74 -4.74 8.66 5.29
CA PHE A 74 -3.76 9.62 4.77
C PHE A 74 -2.35 9.04 4.74
N GLY A 75 -1.57 9.40 3.73
CA GLY A 75 -0.20 8.91 3.54
C GLY A 75 -0.07 7.42 3.22
N SER A 76 -1.17 6.68 3.06
CA SER A 76 -1.15 5.23 2.82
C SER A 76 -1.38 4.85 1.36
N GLY A 77 -0.82 3.69 0.97
CA GLY A 77 -0.84 3.18 -0.40
C GLY A 77 0.20 3.84 -1.30
N ARG A 78 0.37 3.31 -2.51
CA ARG A 78 1.26 3.86 -3.54
C ARG A 78 0.45 4.55 -4.63
N ALA A 79 1.09 5.48 -5.35
CA ALA A 79 0.51 6.03 -6.58
C ALA A 79 0.39 4.93 -7.63
N LEU A 80 -0.68 4.95 -8.42
CA LEU A 80 -0.76 4.16 -9.64
C LEU A 80 0.31 4.66 -10.60
N GLU A 81 0.91 3.75 -11.36
CA GLU A 81 1.90 4.08 -12.37
C GLU A 81 1.33 3.95 -13.78
N LYS A 82 1.80 4.81 -14.66
CA LYS A 82 1.62 4.65 -16.12
C LYS A 82 2.53 3.52 -16.57
N ARG A 83 2.25 2.89 -17.72
CA ARG A 83 3.14 1.90 -18.36
C ARG A 83 4.59 2.39 -18.62
N SER A 84 4.87 3.68 -18.47
CA SER A 84 6.21 4.28 -18.48
C SER A 84 6.93 4.32 -17.12
N GLY A 85 6.39 3.71 -16.06
CA GLY A 85 6.90 3.81 -14.67
C GLY A 85 6.78 5.21 -14.05
N ALA A 86 5.94 6.09 -14.61
CA ALA A 86 5.73 7.44 -14.09
C ALA A 86 4.42 7.49 -13.28
N PRO A 87 4.40 8.11 -12.09
CA PRO A 87 3.21 8.14 -11.25
C PRO A 87 2.04 8.89 -11.92
N PHE A 88 0.83 8.47 -11.57
CA PHE A 88 -0.41 9.14 -11.92
C PHE A 88 -0.43 10.54 -11.32
N THR A 89 -0.72 11.54 -12.15
CA THR A 89 -0.98 12.90 -11.66
C THR A 89 -2.44 13.00 -11.21
N PRO A 90 -2.83 14.03 -10.43
CA PRO A 90 -4.24 14.28 -10.12
C PRO A 90 -5.15 14.35 -11.36
N ARG A 91 -4.62 14.84 -12.49
CA ARG A 91 -5.32 14.83 -13.79
C ARG A 91 -5.53 13.41 -14.34
N THR A 92 -4.55 12.51 -14.18
CA THR A 92 -4.67 11.10 -14.59
C THR A 92 -5.72 10.36 -13.75
N TYR A 93 -5.74 10.58 -12.44
CA TYR A 93 -6.80 10.06 -11.55
C TYR A 93 -8.18 10.62 -11.90
N ALA A 94 -8.29 11.90 -12.25
CA ALA A 94 -9.55 12.50 -12.70
C ALA A 94 -10.08 11.79 -13.96
N TYR A 95 -9.23 11.49 -14.94
CA TYR A 95 -9.64 10.70 -16.11
C TYR A 95 -10.05 9.27 -15.74
N LEU A 96 -9.34 8.59 -14.83
CA LEU A 96 -9.72 7.25 -14.38
C LEU A 96 -11.13 7.24 -13.76
N ALA A 97 -11.43 8.20 -12.88
CA ALA A 97 -12.76 8.36 -12.30
C ALA A 97 -13.84 8.69 -13.35
N LEU A 98 -13.55 9.58 -14.31
CA LEU A 98 -14.50 9.96 -15.37
C LEU A 98 -14.78 8.84 -16.38
N VAL A 99 -13.77 8.05 -16.74
CA VAL A 99 -13.97 6.86 -17.58
C VAL A 99 -14.83 5.85 -16.82
N LEU A 100 -14.48 5.54 -15.56
CA LEU A 100 -15.29 4.65 -14.73
C LEU A 100 -16.75 5.08 -14.61
N SER A 101 -17.05 6.39 -14.49
CA SER A 101 -18.43 6.87 -14.43
C SER A 101 -19.18 6.66 -15.75
N ALA A 102 -18.52 6.80 -16.90
CA ALA A 102 -19.13 6.52 -18.22
C ALA A 102 -19.36 5.02 -18.45
N LEU A 103 -18.38 4.17 -18.12
CA LEU A 103 -18.42 2.73 -18.40
C LEU A 103 -19.56 1.97 -17.69
N VAL A 104 -20.01 2.44 -16.53
CA VAL A 104 -21.14 1.80 -15.80
C VAL A 104 -22.46 1.90 -16.58
N THR A 105 -22.62 2.95 -17.40
CA THR A 105 -23.82 3.20 -18.24
C THR A 105 -23.62 2.87 -19.72
N ALA A 106 -22.40 2.56 -20.14
CA ALA A 106 -22.06 2.31 -21.53
C ALA A 106 -22.72 1.02 -22.10
N PRO A 107 -22.85 0.93 -23.44
CA PRO A 107 -23.06 -0.35 -24.13
C PRO A 107 -21.92 -1.34 -23.86
N GLU A 108 -22.09 -2.60 -24.26
CA GLU A 108 -21.06 -3.64 -24.13
C GLU A 108 -19.85 -3.41 -25.05
N GLN A 109 -20.09 -2.81 -26.22
CA GLN A 109 -19.05 -2.34 -27.14
C GLN A 109 -19.22 -0.85 -27.41
N ILE A 110 -18.12 -0.10 -27.43
CA ILE A 110 -18.08 1.35 -27.67
C ILE A 110 -16.88 1.74 -28.53
N LEU A 111 -17.03 2.77 -29.36
CA LEU A 111 -15.90 3.41 -30.05
C LEU A 111 -15.16 4.36 -29.08
N LEU A 112 -13.84 4.44 -29.22
CA LEU A 112 -13.01 5.33 -28.40
C LEU A 112 -13.45 6.80 -28.52
N SER A 113 -13.81 7.28 -29.72
CA SER A 113 -14.33 8.63 -29.94
C SER A 113 -15.65 8.90 -29.20
N GLU A 114 -16.53 7.90 -29.11
CA GLU A 114 -17.78 7.99 -28.34
C GLU A 114 -17.48 7.99 -26.83
N LEU A 115 -16.60 7.11 -26.35
CA LEU A 115 -16.18 7.09 -24.94
C LEU A 115 -15.53 8.42 -24.53
N VAL A 116 -14.67 9.01 -25.38
CA VAL A 116 -14.10 10.36 -25.17
C VAL A 116 -15.21 11.40 -25.05
N THR A 117 -16.27 11.30 -25.85
CA THR A 117 -17.42 12.21 -25.78
C THR A 117 -18.17 12.05 -24.46
N GLN A 118 -18.48 10.81 -24.04
CA GLN A 118 -19.15 10.53 -22.77
C GLN A 118 -18.32 11.01 -21.56
N VAL A 119 -17.00 10.78 -21.55
CA VAL A 119 -16.06 11.28 -20.54
C VAL A 119 -16.08 12.81 -20.45
N ARG A 120 -16.19 13.51 -21.57
CA ARG A 120 -16.27 14.98 -21.60
C ARG A 120 -17.62 15.51 -21.12
N THR A 121 -18.71 14.81 -21.38
CA THR A 121 -20.04 15.10 -20.81
C THR A 121 -20.02 14.93 -19.29
N ALA A 122 -19.55 13.78 -18.78
CA ALA A 122 -19.42 13.54 -17.34
C ALA A 122 -18.53 14.58 -16.64
N ALA A 123 -17.45 15.04 -17.29
CA ALA A 123 -16.61 16.10 -16.75
C ALA A 123 -17.33 17.45 -16.67
N ALA A 124 -18.13 17.79 -17.68
CA ALA A 124 -18.93 19.02 -17.68
C ALA A 124 -20.02 18.99 -16.60
N GLU A 125 -20.69 17.86 -16.41
CA GLU A 125 -21.68 17.62 -15.34
C GLU A 125 -21.04 17.72 -13.94
N ALA A 126 -19.82 17.19 -13.77
CA ALA A 126 -19.02 17.33 -12.55
C ALA A 126 -18.39 18.72 -12.35
N GLY A 127 -18.63 19.68 -13.27
CA GLY A 127 -18.02 21.02 -13.22
C GLY A 127 -16.50 21.05 -13.47
N LEU A 128 -15.91 19.94 -13.90
CA LEU A 128 -14.47 19.79 -14.13
C LEU A 128 -14.06 20.41 -15.47
N ARG A 129 -13.19 21.43 -15.38
CA ARG A 129 -12.57 22.05 -16.57
C ARG A 129 -11.45 21.16 -17.11
N LEU A 130 -11.79 20.28 -18.04
CA LEU A 130 -10.83 19.64 -18.94
C LEU A 130 -10.30 20.67 -19.94
N GLU A 131 -9.00 20.63 -20.25
CA GLU A 131 -8.45 21.42 -21.34
C GLU A 131 -8.95 20.89 -22.71
N PRO A 132 -8.76 21.63 -23.81
CA PRO A 132 -9.17 21.18 -25.13
C PRO A 132 -8.46 19.87 -25.56
N PRO A 133 -9.17 18.94 -26.23
CA PRO A 133 -8.68 17.58 -26.49
C PRO A 133 -7.52 17.52 -27.49
N HIS A 134 -7.26 18.61 -28.22
CA HIS A 134 -6.11 18.73 -29.10
C HIS A 134 -4.76 18.79 -28.34
N ARG A 135 -4.75 19.05 -27.02
CA ARG A 135 -3.53 18.98 -26.21
C ARG A 135 -3.12 17.53 -25.94
N ALA A 136 -1.94 17.16 -26.42
CA ALA A 136 -1.37 15.82 -26.23
C ALA A 136 -1.22 15.42 -24.75
N ALA A 137 -1.06 16.39 -23.83
CA ALA A 137 -1.01 16.12 -22.39
C ALA A 137 -2.33 15.54 -21.84
N GLU A 138 -3.48 16.07 -22.26
CA GLU A 138 -4.80 15.55 -21.85
C GLU A 138 -5.05 14.17 -22.46
N ARG A 139 -4.74 13.98 -23.75
CA ARG A 139 -4.88 12.64 -24.39
C ARG A 139 -3.99 11.60 -23.73
N ARG A 140 -2.74 11.92 -23.40
CA ARG A 140 -1.84 11.01 -22.65
C ARG A 140 -2.33 10.70 -21.24
N ALA A 141 -3.01 11.64 -20.58
CA ALA A 141 -3.62 11.39 -19.27
C ALA A 141 -4.86 10.47 -19.37
N LEU A 142 -5.68 10.63 -20.40
CA LEU A 142 -6.79 9.71 -20.70
C LEU A 142 -6.28 8.31 -21.07
N VAL A 143 -5.31 8.22 -22.00
CA VAL A 143 -4.74 6.93 -22.45
C VAL A 143 -4.09 6.17 -21.30
N ALA A 144 -3.42 6.86 -20.37
CA ALA A 144 -2.91 6.23 -19.15
C ALA A 144 -4.04 5.60 -18.30
N ALA A 145 -5.17 6.29 -18.13
CA ALA A 145 -6.32 5.73 -17.42
C ALA A 145 -6.97 4.56 -18.16
N LEU A 146 -7.09 4.63 -19.49
CA LEU A 146 -7.60 3.54 -20.33
C LEU A 146 -6.70 2.30 -20.24
N HIS A 147 -5.38 2.47 -20.31
CA HIS A 147 -4.44 1.35 -20.13
C HIS A 147 -4.60 0.68 -18.75
N THR A 148 -4.73 1.42 -17.66
CA THR A 148 -5.00 0.82 -16.34
C THR A 148 -6.30 0.02 -16.32
N LEU A 149 -7.35 0.48 -17.00
CA LEU A 149 -8.61 -0.27 -17.12
C LEU A 149 -8.49 -1.51 -18.03
N THR A 150 -7.63 -1.47 -19.04
CA THR A 150 -7.26 -2.65 -19.85
C THR A 150 -6.45 -3.66 -19.01
N ASP A 151 -5.48 -3.17 -18.24
CA ASP A 151 -4.63 -3.99 -17.36
C ASP A 151 -5.48 -4.67 -16.26
N TRP A 152 -6.52 -3.99 -15.76
CA TRP A 152 -7.55 -4.53 -14.86
C TRP A 152 -8.68 -5.32 -15.55
N ARG A 153 -8.60 -5.58 -16.85
CA ARG A 153 -9.59 -6.35 -17.64
C ARG A 153 -11.02 -5.78 -17.63
N VAL A 154 -11.16 -4.48 -17.36
CA VAL A 154 -12.42 -3.75 -17.58
C VAL A 154 -12.64 -3.47 -19.07
N LEU A 155 -11.56 -3.24 -19.81
CA LEU A 155 -11.57 -2.94 -21.24
C LEU A 155 -10.77 -3.99 -22.01
N ALA A 156 -11.30 -4.43 -23.15
CA ALA A 156 -10.57 -5.17 -24.16
C ALA A 156 -10.48 -4.33 -25.45
N GLU A 157 -9.33 -4.36 -26.13
CA GLU A 157 -9.11 -3.70 -27.42
C GLU A 157 -9.42 -4.72 -28.54
N ASP A 158 -10.61 -4.63 -29.15
CA ASP A 158 -11.04 -5.58 -30.19
C ASP A 158 -10.45 -5.21 -31.56
N GLU A 159 -10.55 -3.93 -31.92
CA GLU A 159 -9.96 -3.35 -33.13
C GLU A 159 -9.27 -2.02 -32.81
N GLY A 160 -8.09 -1.79 -33.39
CA GLY A 160 -7.29 -0.59 -33.10
C GLY A 160 -6.53 -0.68 -31.77
N ALA A 161 -6.06 0.46 -31.26
CA ALA A 161 -5.36 0.53 -29.97
C ALA A 161 -5.46 1.93 -29.36
N VAL A 162 -5.87 2.02 -28.09
CA VAL A 162 -6.05 3.28 -27.35
C VAL A 162 -4.73 4.04 -27.19
N GLY A 163 -3.60 3.33 -27.18
CA GLY A 163 -2.26 3.93 -27.13
C GLY A 163 -2.03 4.95 -28.24
N THR A 164 -2.56 4.68 -29.44
CA THR A 164 -2.42 5.54 -30.64
C THR A 164 -3.05 6.92 -30.45
N TYR A 165 -4.10 7.01 -29.63
CA TYR A 165 -4.84 8.25 -29.36
C TYR A 165 -4.00 9.31 -28.64
N ALA A 166 -2.95 8.90 -27.93
CA ALA A 166 -2.04 9.81 -27.24
C ALA A 166 -1.45 10.86 -28.21
N ASP A 167 -1.00 10.40 -29.38
CA ASP A 167 -0.31 11.23 -30.36
C ASP A 167 -1.19 11.62 -31.55
N ASN A 168 -2.12 10.76 -31.98
CA ASN A 168 -3.10 11.07 -33.03
C ASN A 168 -4.52 11.22 -32.45
N ALA A 169 -5.12 12.42 -32.52
CA ALA A 169 -6.47 12.68 -32.01
C ALA A 169 -7.59 12.06 -32.86
N ASP A 170 -7.29 11.65 -34.11
CA ASP A 170 -8.22 10.99 -35.04
C ASP A 170 -8.07 9.45 -35.01
N ALA A 171 -7.28 8.91 -34.07
CA ALA A 171 -7.15 7.46 -33.90
C ALA A 171 -8.41 6.89 -33.22
N GLU A 172 -8.95 5.83 -33.82
CA GLU A 172 -10.14 5.13 -33.34
C GLU A 172 -9.77 3.73 -32.81
N ALA A 173 -10.57 3.23 -31.87
CA ALA A 173 -10.52 1.85 -31.42
C ALA A 173 -11.93 1.37 -31.03
N LEU A 174 -12.22 0.09 -31.28
CA LEU A 174 -13.40 -0.61 -30.77
C LEU A 174 -13.04 -1.28 -29.45
N LEU A 175 -13.82 -0.98 -28.41
CA LEU A 175 -13.58 -1.45 -27.05
C LEU A 175 -14.76 -2.28 -26.55
N THR A 176 -14.50 -3.52 -26.11
CA THR A 176 -15.45 -4.31 -25.30
C THR A 176 -15.27 -3.98 -23.82
N ILE A 177 -16.38 -3.90 -23.08
CA ILE A 177 -16.43 -3.45 -21.68
C ILE A 177 -16.96 -4.56 -20.76
N ASP A 178 -16.13 -5.04 -19.83
CA ASP A 178 -16.61 -5.83 -18.69
C ASP A 178 -17.28 -4.89 -17.66
N ARG A 179 -18.59 -4.75 -17.82
CA ARG A 179 -19.43 -3.93 -16.94
C ARG A 179 -19.61 -4.55 -15.55
N GLU A 180 -19.33 -5.83 -15.35
CA GLU A 180 -19.39 -6.47 -14.02
C GLU A 180 -18.17 -6.07 -13.20
N ILE A 181 -16.96 -6.21 -13.76
CA ILE A 181 -15.72 -5.75 -13.14
C ILE A 181 -15.75 -4.22 -12.95
N ALA A 182 -16.20 -3.44 -13.94
CA ALA A 182 -16.30 -1.98 -13.83
C ALA A 182 -17.08 -1.54 -12.57
N ARG A 183 -18.23 -2.19 -12.30
CA ARG A 183 -19.08 -1.91 -11.12
C ARG A 183 -18.46 -2.34 -9.78
N ARG A 184 -17.39 -3.16 -9.80
CA ARG A 184 -16.73 -3.75 -8.62
C ARG A 184 -15.37 -3.13 -8.29
N LEU A 185 -14.85 -2.23 -9.12
CA LEU A 185 -13.58 -1.55 -8.83
C LEU A 185 -13.68 -0.62 -7.62
N ILE A 186 -14.78 0.12 -7.50
CA ILE A 186 -15.03 1.05 -6.39
C ILE A 186 -15.32 0.28 -5.11
N ALA A 187 -14.31 0.14 -4.25
CA ALA A 187 -14.39 -0.62 -3.00
C ALA A 187 -15.15 0.09 -1.86
N THR A 188 -15.47 1.39 -1.99
CA THR A 188 -16.20 2.13 -0.94
C THR A 188 -17.46 2.79 -1.47
N MET A 189 -18.58 2.48 -0.82
CA MET A 189 -19.86 3.16 -1.04
C MET A 189 -19.89 4.59 -0.46
N ALA A 190 -18.80 5.06 0.13
CA ALA A 190 -18.73 6.37 0.76
C ALA A 190 -18.44 7.53 -0.22
N ILE A 191 -18.15 7.27 -1.50
CA ILE A 191 -17.95 8.34 -2.50
C ILE A 191 -19.17 9.28 -2.55
N GLY A 192 -20.39 8.74 -2.52
CA GLY A 192 -21.62 9.54 -2.49
C GLY A 192 -21.96 10.17 -1.12
N LYS A 193 -21.09 10.04 -0.11
CA LYS A 193 -21.28 10.59 1.25
C LYS A 193 -20.23 11.60 1.65
N ALA A 194 -19.08 11.65 0.97
CA ALA A 194 -17.98 12.56 1.27
C ALA A 194 -18.27 13.96 0.74
N SER A 195 -18.14 14.95 1.60
CA SER A 195 -18.26 16.38 1.31
C SER A 195 -16.93 16.99 0.85
N ASP A 196 -15.82 16.38 1.26
CA ASP A 196 -14.45 16.79 0.90
C ASP A 196 -13.53 15.56 0.67
N PRO A 197 -12.35 15.73 0.00
CA PRO A 197 -11.43 14.62 -0.27
C PRO A 197 -10.88 13.94 0.98
N GLY A 198 -10.75 14.67 2.09
CA GLY A 198 -10.33 14.13 3.37
C GLY A 198 -11.41 13.29 4.04
N GLU A 199 -12.69 13.62 3.90
CA GLU A 199 -13.80 12.72 4.30
C GLU A 199 -13.76 11.41 3.53
N LEU A 200 -13.51 11.45 2.22
CA LEU A 200 -13.39 10.23 1.42
C LEU A 200 -12.25 9.32 1.92
N VAL A 201 -11.09 9.89 2.23
CA VAL A 201 -9.95 9.15 2.81
C VAL A 201 -10.27 8.62 4.21
N ARG A 202 -10.96 9.39 5.06
CA ARG A 202 -11.42 8.94 6.39
C ARG A 202 -12.42 7.79 6.29
N PHE A 203 -13.38 7.85 5.35
CA PHE A 203 -14.36 6.77 5.15
C PHE A 203 -13.75 5.52 4.50
N ALA A 204 -12.70 5.65 3.68
CA ALA A 204 -11.95 4.49 3.19
C ALA A 204 -11.17 3.81 4.35
N ALA A 205 -10.60 4.62 5.25
CA ALA A 205 -9.86 4.16 6.42
C ALA A 205 -10.71 3.51 7.52
N ASP A 206 -12.03 3.67 7.46
CA ASP A 206 -12.97 3.18 8.47
C ASP A 206 -12.93 1.64 8.57
N PRO A 207 -12.60 1.07 9.75
CA PRO A 207 -12.69 -0.37 9.99
C PRO A 207 -14.13 -0.88 10.12
N GLY A 208 -15.12 0.01 10.19
CA GLY A 208 -16.52 -0.34 10.44
C GLY A 208 -16.71 -1.04 11.80
N PRO A 209 -17.63 -2.00 11.91
CA PRO A 209 -17.99 -2.61 13.20
C PRO A 209 -16.86 -3.43 13.85
N GLY A 210 -15.78 -3.72 13.14
CA GLY A 210 -14.59 -4.36 13.73
C GLY A 210 -13.65 -3.40 14.45
N GLY A 211 -13.82 -2.08 14.28
CA GLY A 211 -13.08 -1.06 15.04
C GLY A 211 -11.55 -1.26 15.03
N PRO A 212 -10.86 -1.05 16.18
CA PRO A 212 -9.42 -1.24 16.30
C PRO A 212 -8.88 -2.58 15.79
N ARG A 213 -9.65 -3.68 15.94
CA ARG A 213 -9.23 -5.02 15.50
C ARG A 213 -9.03 -5.08 13.99
N HIS A 214 -10.00 -4.62 13.21
CA HIS A 214 -9.89 -4.61 11.75
C HIS A 214 -8.85 -3.57 11.30
N ARG A 215 -8.85 -2.37 11.91
CA ARG A 215 -7.88 -1.31 11.61
C ARG A 215 -6.44 -1.79 11.74
N VAL A 216 -6.07 -2.34 12.90
CA VAL A 216 -4.70 -2.76 13.18
C VAL A 216 -4.28 -3.97 12.33
N ARG A 217 -5.18 -4.94 12.08
CA ARG A 217 -4.84 -6.07 11.20
C ARG A 217 -4.63 -5.66 9.74
N ARG A 218 -5.41 -4.71 9.22
CA ARG A 218 -5.19 -4.14 7.88
C ARG A 218 -3.80 -3.49 7.80
N LEU A 219 -3.43 -2.68 8.80
CA LEU A 219 -2.09 -2.09 8.87
C LEU A 219 -0.99 -3.16 8.93
N LEU A 220 -1.12 -4.18 9.79
CA LEU A 220 -0.13 -5.27 9.88
C LEU A 220 0.03 -6.04 8.56
N VAL A 221 -1.03 -6.25 7.79
CA VAL A 221 -1.00 -7.03 6.54
C VAL A 221 -0.60 -6.19 5.31
N GLU A 222 -0.75 -4.87 5.36
CA GLU A 222 -0.63 -3.99 4.17
C GLU A 222 0.38 -2.85 4.32
N THR A 223 1.11 -2.77 5.44
CA THR A 223 2.23 -1.85 5.63
C THR A 223 3.46 -2.62 6.13
N PRO A 224 4.69 -2.23 5.75
CA PRO A 224 5.90 -2.98 6.15
C PRO A 224 6.10 -3.05 7.68
N VAL A 225 5.81 -1.94 8.38
CA VAL A 225 5.97 -1.83 9.83
C VAL A 225 4.83 -0.99 10.40
N VAL A 226 4.24 -1.45 11.51
CA VAL A 226 3.24 -0.71 12.29
C VAL A 226 3.89 -0.19 13.56
N TYR A 227 4.20 1.10 13.59
CA TYR A 227 4.69 1.77 14.80
C TYR A 227 3.56 2.12 15.76
N LEU A 228 3.86 2.19 17.05
CA LEU A 228 2.84 2.44 18.06
C LEU A 228 2.29 3.87 17.98
N ASP A 229 3.07 4.87 17.58
CA ASP A 229 2.63 6.26 17.44
C ASP A 229 1.80 6.56 16.17
N ASP A 230 1.86 5.68 15.17
CA ASP A 230 0.92 5.66 14.03
C ASP A 230 -0.46 5.08 14.40
N LEU A 231 -0.67 4.69 15.67
CA LEU A 231 -1.91 4.13 16.18
C LEU A 231 -2.56 5.04 17.23
N THR A 232 -3.89 5.13 17.20
CA THR A 232 -4.68 5.79 18.26
C THR A 232 -4.52 5.09 19.61
N VAL A 233 -4.96 5.73 20.70
CA VAL A 233 -4.91 5.15 22.06
C VAL A 233 -5.58 3.78 22.12
N GLU A 234 -6.74 3.62 21.47
CA GLU A 234 -7.50 2.37 21.46
C GLU A 234 -6.84 1.30 20.57
N GLU A 235 -6.34 1.69 19.39
CA GLU A 235 -5.58 0.84 18.47
C GLU A 235 -4.30 0.30 19.12
N ARG A 236 -3.49 1.16 19.76
CA ARG A 236 -2.30 0.77 20.55
C ARG A 236 -2.65 -0.22 21.65
N HIS A 237 -3.68 0.11 22.44
CA HIS A 237 -4.11 -0.74 23.55
C HIS A 237 -4.50 -2.13 23.03
N TRP A 238 -5.35 -2.18 21.99
CA TRP A 238 -5.75 -3.43 21.37
C TRP A 238 -4.55 -4.24 20.86
N LEU A 239 -3.61 -3.61 20.15
CA LEU A 239 -2.43 -4.29 19.64
C LEU A 239 -1.60 -4.89 20.78
N ARG A 240 -1.21 -4.08 21.77
CA ARG A 240 -0.33 -4.53 22.89
C ARG A 240 -0.97 -5.65 23.71
N THR A 241 -2.30 -5.67 23.87
CA THR A 241 -3.01 -6.77 24.55
C THR A 241 -3.05 -8.06 23.74
N ASN A 242 -3.10 -7.99 22.40
CA ASN A 242 -3.41 -9.15 21.56
C ASN A 242 -2.23 -9.63 20.68
N GLN A 243 -1.13 -8.87 20.60
CA GLN A 243 -0.01 -9.04 19.64
C GLN A 243 0.44 -10.49 19.37
N ARG A 244 0.61 -11.34 20.39
CA ARG A 244 1.02 -12.75 20.20
C ARG A 244 -0.05 -13.57 19.48
N ARG A 245 -1.31 -13.52 19.95
CA ARG A 245 -2.44 -14.24 19.34
C ARG A 245 -2.74 -13.75 17.92
N GLU A 246 -2.45 -12.49 17.63
CA GLU A 246 -2.65 -11.94 16.29
C GLU A 246 -1.48 -12.29 15.36
N ALA A 247 -0.25 -12.48 15.87
CA ALA A 247 0.85 -13.10 15.13
C ALA A 247 0.48 -14.53 14.69
N ASP A 248 0.13 -15.42 15.64
CA ASP A 248 -0.28 -16.80 15.34
C ASP A 248 -1.42 -16.86 14.31
N ARG A 249 -2.36 -15.90 14.38
CA ARG A 249 -3.48 -15.77 13.44
C ARG A 249 -3.02 -15.33 12.04
N LEU A 250 -2.13 -14.35 11.92
CA LEU A 250 -1.67 -13.86 10.62
C LEU A 250 -0.72 -14.87 9.94
N GLU A 251 0.12 -15.55 10.71
CA GLU A 251 0.91 -16.70 10.25
C GLU A 251 0.00 -17.81 9.69
N THR A 252 -1.09 -18.14 10.40
CA THR A 252 -2.08 -19.11 9.92
C THR A 252 -2.82 -18.61 8.66
N PHE A 253 -3.20 -17.33 8.63
CA PHE A 253 -4.05 -16.74 7.59
C PHE A 253 -3.31 -16.51 6.25
N CYS A 254 -2.12 -15.91 6.29
CA CYS A 254 -1.35 -15.52 5.09
C CYS A 254 0.13 -15.93 5.13
N GLY A 255 0.62 -16.56 6.20
CA GLY A 255 2.02 -16.99 6.31
C GLY A 255 3.00 -15.92 6.78
N LEU A 256 2.51 -14.73 7.17
CA LEU A 256 3.37 -13.64 7.65
C LEU A 256 3.85 -13.89 9.09
N GLU A 257 5.15 -13.77 9.33
CA GLU A 257 5.78 -13.90 10.65
C GLU A 257 5.91 -12.53 11.33
N ALA A 258 5.56 -12.43 12.62
CA ALA A 258 5.57 -11.15 13.33
C ALA A 258 6.88 -10.89 14.10
N GLU A 259 7.65 -9.87 13.69
CA GLU A 259 8.74 -9.34 14.52
C GLU A 259 8.19 -8.26 15.48
N ILE A 260 8.04 -8.64 16.76
CA ILE A 260 7.46 -7.78 17.79
C ILE A 260 8.55 -7.07 18.59
N ARG A 261 8.54 -5.73 18.60
CA ARG A 261 9.54 -4.91 19.31
C ARG A 261 8.92 -3.94 20.32
N ALA A 262 9.70 -2.99 20.83
CA ALA A 262 9.21 -1.99 21.80
C ALA A 262 8.45 -0.86 21.10
N GLU A 263 8.93 -0.49 19.91
CA GLU A 263 8.51 0.60 19.04
C GLU A 263 7.30 0.26 18.15
N GLY A 264 7.11 -1.02 17.81
CA GLY A 264 6.13 -1.45 16.81
C GLY A 264 6.21 -2.95 16.51
N ILE A 265 5.57 -3.35 15.42
CA ILE A 265 5.60 -4.71 14.87
C ILE A 265 5.84 -4.63 13.36
N ALA A 266 6.78 -5.41 12.85
CA ALA A 266 6.91 -5.69 11.41
C ALA A 266 6.30 -7.06 11.11
N MET A 267 5.66 -7.20 9.95
CA MET A 267 5.22 -8.51 9.44
C MET A 267 6.16 -8.91 8.31
N LEU A 268 6.97 -9.94 8.56
CA LEU A 268 7.93 -10.48 7.61
C LEU A 268 7.25 -11.52 6.73
N ASP A 269 7.66 -11.60 5.46
CA ASP A 269 7.13 -12.56 4.50
C ASP A 269 8.20 -13.60 4.12
N PRO A 270 8.16 -14.82 4.67
CA PRO A 270 9.14 -15.87 4.36
C PRO A 270 9.08 -16.39 2.91
N GLU A 271 7.94 -16.18 2.25
CA GLU A 271 7.66 -16.62 0.87
C GLU A 271 8.00 -15.51 -0.17
N ASP A 272 8.29 -14.27 0.28
CA ASP A 272 8.68 -13.08 -0.51
C ASP A 272 7.81 -12.82 -1.76
N ASP A 273 6.48 -12.95 -1.62
CA ASP A 273 5.53 -12.76 -2.73
C ASP A 273 4.42 -11.73 -2.43
N LEU A 274 4.24 -11.29 -1.18
CA LEU A 274 3.28 -10.25 -0.81
C LEU A 274 3.82 -8.82 -0.95
N SER A 275 5.14 -8.67 -1.09
CA SER A 275 5.81 -7.38 -1.25
C SER A 275 5.62 -6.81 -2.67
N ASP A 276 4.98 -5.64 -2.78
CA ASP A 276 4.86 -4.91 -4.05
C ASP A 276 6.17 -4.19 -4.46
N VAL A 277 7.12 -4.06 -3.53
CA VAL A 277 8.49 -3.56 -3.78
C VAL A 277 9.50 -4.47 -3.08
N GLU A 278 10.24 -5.25 -3.88
CA GLU A 278 11.45 -5.97 -3.47
C GLU A 278 12.45 -5.01 -2.80
N PHE A 279 12.71 -5.16 -1.49
CA PHE A 279 13.76 -4.42 -0.78
C PHE A 279 14.30 -5.25 0.41
N PRO A 280 15.63 -5.43 0.55
CA PRO A 280 16.69 -4.97 -0.34
C PRO A 280 16.61 -5.67 -1.71
N GLY A 281 17.21 -5.06 -2.73
CA GLY A 281 17.10 -5.57 -4.10
C GLY A 281 18.10 -4.93 -5.05
N ASN A 282 17.92 -5.18 -6.35
CA ASN A 282 18.88 -4.78 -7.37
C ASN A 282 18.80 -3.29 -7.78
N GLY A 283 19.93 -2.76 -8.26
CA GLY A 283 20.04 -1.41 -8.83
C GLY A 283 20.46 -0.32 -7.83
N THR A 284 20.96 0.80 -8.39
CA THR A 284 21.60 1.90 -7.63
C THR A 284 20.75 2.43 -6.49
N LEU A 285 19.44 2.62 -6.69
CA LEU A 285 18.56 3.22 -5.69
C LEU A 285 18.41 2.34 -4.45
N LYS A 286 18.13 1.05 -4.63
CA LYS A 286 17.96 0.09 -3.53
C LYS A 286 19.26 -0.14 -2.76
N TRP A 287 20.38 -0.26 -3.48
CA TRP A 287 21.71 -0.38 -2.87
C TRP A 287 22.12 0.85 -2.06
N ALA A 288 21.90 2.05 -2.59
CA ALA A 288 22.22 3.28 -1.87
C ALA A 288 21.29 3.51 -0.67
N ALA A 289 20.01 3.15 -0.77
CA ALA A 289 19.07 3.18 0.35
C ALA A 289 19.49 2.22 1.49
N LEU A 290 19.94 1.01 1.16
CA LEU A 290 20.46 0.04 2.14
C LEU A 290 21.72 0.57 2.86
N LEU A 291 22.69 1.11 2.11
CA LEU A 291 23.91 1.69 2.66
C LEU A 291 23.61 2.98 3.46
N LEU A 292 22.65 3.79 3.04
CA LEU A 292 22.23 4.99 3.76
C LEU A 292 21.58 4.62 5.10
N VAL A 293 20.68 3.64 5.14
CA VAL A 293 20.02 3.23 6.40
C VAL A 293 21.00 2.55 7.36
N GLU A 294 22.00 1.82 6.88
CA GLU A 294 23.11 1.31 7.71
C GLU A 294 23.91 2.46 8.37
N ARG A 295 24.24 3.49 7.60
CA ARG A 295 24.94 4.69 8.10
C ARG A 295 24.08 5.48 9.08
N PHE A 296 22.79 5.67 8.80
CA PHE A 296 21.82 6.28 9.71
C PHE A 296 21.68 5.49 11.02
N ALA A 297 21.51 4.17 10.98
CA ALA A 297 21.42 3.33 12.18
C ALA A 297 22.71 3.32 13.03
N THR A 298 23.84 3.70 12.43
CA THR A 298 25.12 3.87 13.13
C THR A 298 25.29 5.28 13.70
N GLU A 299 25.06 6.33 12.91
CA GLU A 299 25.30 7.73 13.31
C GLU A 299 24.17 8.33 14.17
N LEU A 300 22.92 7.86 14.02
CA LEU A 300 21.74 8.36 14.73
C LEU A 300 21.26 7.42 15.86
N ARG A 301 22.12 6.52 16.33
CA ARG A 301 21.73 5.51 17.33
C ARG A 301 21.36 6.18 18.68
N PRO A 302 20.12 6.00 19.19
CA PRO A 302 19.72 6.59 20.46
C PRO A 302 20.35 5.85 21.65
N GLU A 303 20.86 6.61 22.62
CA GLU A 303 21.35 6.08 23.89
C GLU A 303 20.18 5.66 24.80
N GLY A 304 20.37 4.58 25.58
CA GLY A 304 19.38 4.13 26.57
C GLY A 304 18.02 3.65 26.01
N ALA A 305 17.88 3.51 24.69
CA ALA A 305 16.64 3.08 24.04
C ALA A 305 16.36 1.58 24.20
N GLY A 306 15.09 1.22 24.36
CA GLY A 306 14.63 -0.16 24.49
C GLY A 306 13.28 -0.31 25.20
N HIS A 307 12.98 -1.52 25.68
CA HIS A 307 11.71 -1.77 26.36
C HIS A 307 11.68 -1.20 27.79
N ARG A 308 10.65 -0.44 28.15
CA ARG A 308 10.52 0.20 29.49
C ARG A 308 10.63 -0.77 30.67
N ALA A 309 10.21 -2.03 30.52
CA ALA A 309 10.37 -3.04 31.58
C ALA A 309 11.83 -3.38 31.91
N ALA A 310 12.78 -3.04 31.03
CA ALA A 310 14.22 -3.15 31.25
C ALA A 310 14.86 -1.83 31.72
N GLY A 311 14.06 -0.83 32.12
CA GLY A 311 14.54 0.50 32.53
C GLY A 311 14.92 1.44 31.38
N ALA A 312 14.70 1.02 30.13
CA ALA A 312 15.07 1.76 28.93
C ALA A 312 13.99 2.74 28.46
N ALA A 313 14.38 3.76 27.69
CA ALA A 313 13.48 4.72 27.07
C ALA A 313 12.83 4.15 25.80
N LEU A 314 11.53 4.41 25.60
CA LEU A 314 10.87 4.09 24.33
C LEU A 314 11.25 5.17 23.31
N VAL A 315 12.01 4.78 22.29
CA VAL A 315 12.34 5.61 21.12
C VAL A 315 11.84 4.88 19.89
N ILE A 316 10.88 5.50 19.20
CA ILE A 316 10.31 5.02 17.93
C ILE A 316 11.07 5.63 16.75
N GLY A 317 11.45 6.91 16.84
CA GLY A 317 12.22 7.57 15.78
C GLY A 317 13.24 8.58 16.32
N VAL A 318 14.23 8.89 15.49
CA VAL A 318 15.28 9.89 15.77
C VAL A 318 15.32 10.91 14.62
N PRO A 319 15.34 12.22 14.90
CA PRO A 319 15.47 13.27 13.89
C PRO A 319 16.65 13.03 12.95
N ILE A 320 16.44 13.11 11.64
CA ILE A 320 17.52 13.13 10.65
C ILE A 320 17.99 14.60 10.50
N PRO A 321 19.25 14.93 10.81
CA PRO A 321 19.79 16.27 10.63
C PRO A 321 19.83 16.71 9.16
N ASP A 322 19.61 17.99 8.92
CA ASP A 322 19.63 18.60 7.59
C ASP A 322 21.00 18.40 6.91
N GLY A 323 20.99 18.01 5.62
CA GLY A 323 22.21 17.74 4.87
C GLY A 323 22.90 16.40 5.18
N LEU A 324 22.42 15.63 6.17
CA LEU A 324 23.05 14.35 6.54
C LEU A 324 22.91 13.32 5.41
N ALA A 325 21.74 13.24 4.79
CA ALA A 325 21.45 12.29 3.73
C ALA A 325 22.32 12.56 2.49
N GLU A 326 22.38 13.83 2.07
CA GLU A 326 23.18 14.33 0.96
C GLU A 326 24.68 14.08 1.20
N ARG A 327 25.17 14.34 2.42
CA ARG A 327 26.56 14.07 2.81
C ARG A 327 26.89 12.59 2.66
N ILE A 328 26.09 11.71 3.28
CA ILE A 328 26.35 10.26 3.24
C ILE A 328 26.25 9.74 1.80
N LEU A 329 25.24 10.16 1.02
CA LEU A 329 25.12 9.73 -0.37
C LEU A 329 26.30 10.24 -1.23
N ALA A 330 26.83 11.43 -0.99
CA ALA A 330 28.05 11.91 -1.66
C ALA A 330 29.30 11.10 -1.28
N GLU A 331 29.46 10.73 0.00
CA GLU A 331 30.51 9.81 0.48
C GLU A 331 30.39 8.42 -0.19
N LEU A 332 29.17 7.91 -0.32
CA LEU A 332 28.87 6.63 -0.97
C LEU A 332 29.10 6.66 -2.49
N VAL A 333 28.75 7.75 -3.18
CA VAL A 333 29.06 7.92 -4.62
C VAL A 333 30.58 7.92 -4.86
N GLN A 334 31.37 8.58 -4.00
CA GLN A 334 32.83 8.55 -4.10
C GLN A 334 33.42 7.15 -3.87
N SER A 335 32.84 6.37 -2.95
CA SER A 335 33.36 5.06 -2.53
C SER A 335 32.88 3.90 -3.41
N HIS A 336 31.62 3.95 -3.88
CA HIS A 336 30.90 2.84 -4.52
C HIS A 336 30.30 3.20 -5.88
N GLY A 337 30.35 4.46 -6.32
CA GLY A 337 29.68 4.92 -7.55
C GLY A 337 30.15 4.30 -8.87
N ARG A 338 31.21 3.47 -8.86
CA ARG A 338 31.65 2.69 -10.02
C ARG A 338 30.62 1.60 -10.34
N GLY A 339 29.79 1.86 -11.36
CA GLY A 339 28.67 0.99 -11.74
C GLY A 339 27.31 1.48 -11.24
N TRP A 340 27.24 2.66 -10.63
CA TRP A 340 25.98 3.33 -10.31
C TRP A 340 25.48 4.14 -11.51
N SER A 341 24.16 4.34 -11.60
CA SER A 341 23.54 5.08 -12.69
C SER A 341 23.98 6.55 -12.71
N GLU A 342 24.44 7.02 -13.88
CA GLU A 342 24.91 8.40 -14.08
C GLU A 342 23.86 9.45 -13.70
N ARG A 343 22.56 9.14 -13.91
CA ARG A 343 21.42 9.97 -13.47
C ARG A 343 21.50 10.36 -11.99
N TYR A 344 21.95 9.45 -11.14
CA TYR A 344 22.04 9.66 -9.69
C TYR A 344 23.39 10.20 -9.25
N THR A 345 24.48 9.77 -9.89
CA THR A 345 25.82 10.28 -9.53
C THR A 345 26.06 11.72 -10.00
N ALA A 346 25.33 12.18 -11.03
CA ALA A 346 25.38 13.56 -11.53
C ALA A 346 24.42 14.53 -10.81
N ASP A 347 23.33 14.03 -10.21
CA ASP A 347 22.35 14.84 -9.47
C ASP A 347 22.07 14.22 -8.09
N ILE A 348 22.84 14.68 -7.09
CA ILE A 348 22.75 14.21 -5.70
C ILE A 348 21.43 14.60 -5.04
N ALA A 349 20.77 15.68 -5.48
CA ALA A 349 19.50 16.14 -4.90
C ALA A 349 18.32 15.29 -5.40
N LEU A 350 18.33 14.93 -6.69
CA LEU A 350 17.47 13.89 -7.26
C LEU A 350 17.67 12.55 -6.54
N PHE A 351 18.93 12.13 -6.37
CA PHE A 351 19.26 10.85 -5.75
C PHE A 351 18.81 10.79 -4.29
N THR A 352 19.08 11.83 -3.51
CA THR A 352 18.66 11.91 -2.10
C THR A 352 17.15 11.83 -1.97
N ARG A 353 16.40 12.58 -2.79
CA ARG A 353 14.93 12.54 -2.77
C ARG A 353 14.40 11.13 -3.06
N GLU A 354 14.82 10.51 -4.16
CA GLU A 354 14.31 9.19 -4.55
C GLU A 354 14.73 8.08 -3.56
N VAL A 355 15.90 8.19 -2.92
CA VAL A 355 16.33 7.27 -1.85
C VAL A 355 15.48 7.46 -0.59
N LEU A 356 15.24 8.69 -0.15
CA LEU A 356 14.39 8.97 1.02
C LEU A 356 12.93 8.56 0.76
N ASP A 357 12.41 8.75 -0.45
CA ASP A 357 11.05 8.34 -0.81
C ASP A 357 10.91 6.80 -0.83
N LEU A 358 11.95 6.07 -1.28
CA LEU A 358 12.00 4.61 -1.12
C LEU A 358 12.01 4.20 0.36
N LEU A 359 12.86 4.81 1.19
CA LEU A 359 12.94 4.49 2.62
C LEU A 359 11.65 4.84 3.39
N ARG A 360 10.94 5.92 3.01
CA ARG A 360 9.58 6.22 3.48
C ARG A 360 8.59 5.13 3.07
N GLY A 361 8.62 4.73 1.80
CA GLY A 361 7.77 3.65 1.28
C GLY A 361 8.01 2.29 1.94
N MET A 362 9.19 2.07 2.52
CA MET A 362 9.51 0.89 3.35
C MET A 362 9.24 1.06 4.84
N GLY A 363 8.72 2.21 5.29
CA GLY A 363 8.48 2.49 6.71
C GLY A 363 9.75 2.67 7.54
N LEU A 364 10.91 2.86 6.93
CA LEU A 364 12.20 3.06 7.63
C LEU A 364 12.46 4.54 7.96
N ILE A 365 11.77 5.44 7.27
CA ILE A 365 11.75 6.88 7.53
C ILE A 365 10.29 7.33 7.58
N GLY A 366 9.98 8.28 8.46
CA GLY A 366 8.66 8.89 8.54
C GLY A 366 8.73 10.37 8.88
N GLU A 367 7.58 11.00 8.99
CA GLU A 367 7.45 12.37 9.46
C GLU A 367 7.16 12.40 10.98
N ASN A 368 7.41 13.53 11.64
CA ASN A 368 7.15 13.75 13.07
C ASN A 368 5.91 14.63 13.32
N GLU A 369 5.02 14.73 12.34
CA GLU A 369 3.78 15.51 12.40
C GLU A 369 2.60 14.67 11.91
N GLY A 370 1.38 15.00 12.36
CA GLY A 370 0.17 14.27 11.96
C GLY A 370 0.05 12.83 12.51
N LEU A 371 0.77 12.50 13.59
CA LEU A 371 0.74 11.18 14.21
C LEU A 371 -0.64 10.87 14.81
N ARG A 372 -1.19 9.67 14.56
CA ARG A 372 -2.50 9.25 15.09
C ARG A 372 -2.53 9.10 16.61
N ALA A 373 -1.36 9.00 17.25
CA ALA A 373 -1.26 9.08 18.71
C ALA A 373 -1.55 10.48 19.28
N ASP A 374 -1.40 11.54 18.47
CA ASP A 374 -1.62 12.93 18.85
C ASP A 374 -3.07 13.38 18.67
N ASP A 375 -3.85 12.71 17.81
CA ASP A 375 -5.31 12.89 17.66
C ASP A 375 -6.10 12.52 18.95
N GLY A 376 -5.43 11.97 19.95
CA GLY A 376 -5.98 11.52 21.23
C GLY A 376 -6.21 12.65 22.24
N ASP A 377 -7.18 13.51 21.98
CA ASP A 377 -7.71 14.44 22.99
C ASP A 377 -8.34 13.66 24.18
N ALA A 378 -8.47 14.30 25.34
CA ALA A 378 -8.68 13.63 26.65
C ALA A 378 -10.00 12.82 26.83
N ALA A 379 -10.84 12.70 25.81
CA ALA A 379 -12.17 12.09 25.85
C ALA A 379 -12.18 10.54 25.97
N HIS A 380 -11.08 9.85 25.61
CA HIS A 380 -10.99 8.38 25.62
C HIS A 380 -9.83 7.86 26.47
N ALA A 381 -9.52 8.55 27.58
CA ALA A 381 -8.73 7.97 28.66
C ALA A 381 -9.49 6.76 29.23
N VAL A 382 -9.19 5.56 28.74
CA VAL A 382 -9.80 4.31 29.20
C VAL A 382 -9.46 4.14 30.69
N PRO A 383 -10.44 4.25 31.61
CA PRO A 383 -10.14 4.16 33.03
C PRO A 383 -9.52 2.80 33.36
N ASP A 384 -8.56 2.80 34.28
CA ASP A 384 -7.87 1.62 34.80
C ASP A 384 -7.08 0.76 33.79
N ARG A 385 -6.70 1.29 32.62
CA ARG A 385 -5.82 0.56 31.66
C ARG A 385 -4.47 1.22 31.44
N VAL A 386 -3.40 0.44 31.64
CA VAL A 386 -2.02 0.85 31.37
C VAL A 386 -1.75 0.83 29.86
N VAL A 387 -1.98 1.97 29.20
CA VAL A 387 -1.62 2.17 27.79
C VAL A 387 -0.13 2.51 27.67
N THR A 388 0.55 2.02 26.64
CA THR A 388 1.93 2.46 26.33
C THR A 388 1.88 3.92 25.88
N ASP A 389 2.46 4.82 26.69
CA ASP A 389 2.66 6.22 26.33
C ASP A 389 3.77 6.35 25.28
N VAL A 390 3.46 6.99 24.16
CA VAL A 390 4.35 7.16 22.98
C VAL A 390 4.66 8.63 22.69
N ARG A 391 4.18 9.57 23.53
CA ARG A 391 4.40 11.00 23.32
C ARG A 391 5.89 11.32 23.34
N GLY A 392 6.36 12.04 22.33
CA GLY A 392 7.78 12.39 22.14
C GLY A 392 8.69 11.22 21.74
N ALA A 393 8.15 10.03 21.41
CA ALA A 393 8.98 8.87 21.06
C ALA A 393 9.68 9.01 19.69
N ARG A 394 9.28 9.95 18.83
CA ARG A 394 9.99 10.38 17.60
C ARG A 394 10.88 11.60 17.81
N GLY A 395 11.06 12.07 19.04
CA GLY A 395 11.72 13.34 19.37
C GLY A 395 10.76 14.53 19.31
N ASP A 396 11.30 15.73 19.50
CA ASP A 396 10.53 16.98 19.46
C ASP A 396 9.95 17.25 18.06
N ARG A 397 8.69 17.71 17.98
CA ARG A 397 8.01 17.99 16.70
C ARG A 397 8.80 18.97 15.84
N HIS A 398 8.98 18.62 14.57
CA HIS A 398 9.73 19.39 13.59
C HIS A 398 9.34 19.01 12.16
N ASP A 399 9.51 19.94 11.22
CA ASP A 399 9.35 19.75 9.77
C ASP A 399 10.57 19.05 9.14
N ARG A 400 10.96 17.90 9.71
CA ARG A 400 12.11 17.08 9.27
C ARG A 400 11.77 15.59 9.37
N PRO A 401 12.32 14.75 8.48
CA PRO A 401 12.11 13.32 8.55
C PRO A 401 12.81 12.71 9.77
N VAL A 402 12.25 11.62 10.30
CA VAL A 402 12.82 10.81 11.37
C VAL A 402 13.25 9.44 10.85
N LEU A 403 14.40 8.95 11.29
CA LEU A 403 14.80 7.55 11.15
C LEU A 403 13.95 6.73 12.13
N LEU A 404 13.13 5.82 11.61
CA LEU A 404 12.27 4.96 12.43
C LEU A 404 13.02 3.70 12.87
N ALA A 405 12.62 3.14 14.02
CA ALA A 405 13.29 2.01 14.68
C ALA A 405 14.81 2.19 14.89
N ALA A 406 15.32 3.42 15.07
CA ALA A 406 16.75 3.72 15.17
C ALA A 406 17.52 2.92 16.27
N ALA A 407 16.82 2.41 17.29
CA ALA A 407 17.38 1.57 18.34
C ALA A 407 17.63 0.10 17.91
N ALA A 408 17.11 -0.30 16.75
CA ALA A 408 17.08 -1.65 16.21
C ALA A 408 18.38 -2.44 16.41
N ARG A 409 18.21 -3.70 16.80
CA ARG A 409 19.25 -4.73 16.71
C ARG A 409 18.63 -5.91 16.00
N TYR A 410 19.26 -6.37 14.92
CA TYR A 410 18.95 -7.68 14.37
C TYR A 410 19.46 -8.75 15.33
N ALA A 411 18.58 -9.66 15.74
CA ALA A 411 19.01 -10.90 16.37
C ALA A 411 19.63 -11.78 15.27
N THR A 412 20.95 -11.90 15.23
CA THR A 412 21.67 -12.70 14.22
C THR A 412 21.50 -14.22 14.40
N THR A 413 20.70 -14.65 15.38
CA THR A 413 20.36 -16.04 15.66
C THR A 413 18.86 -16.24 15.54
N LEU A 414 18.43 -16.89 14.45
CA LEU A 414 17.11 -17.49 14.33
C LEU A 414 16.95 -18.53 15.46
N THR A 415 16.13 -18.23 16.46
CA THR A 415 15.70 -19.22 17.46
C THR A 415 14.65 -20.14 16.85
N GLY A 416 15.10 -21.06 15.99
CA GLY A 416 14.23 -21.93 15.19
C GLY A 416 14.98 -23.10 14.56
N SER A 417 15.72 -23.87 15.38
CA SER A 417 16.23 -25.17 14.95
C SER A 417 15.30 -26.25 15.52
N PRO A 418 14.49 -26.94 14.68
CA PRO A 418 13.63 -28.01 15.15
C PRO A 418 14.46 -29.25 15.50
N ALA A 419 14.10 -29.88 16.62
CA ALA A 419 14.59 -31.19 17.05
C ALA A 419 13.44 -32.22 16.97
#